data_AF-A0A0M3JFK2-F1
#
_entry.id   AF-A0A0M3JFK2-F1
#
_cell.length_a   1.000
_cell.length_b   1.000
_cell.length_c   1.000
_cell.angle_alpha   90.00
_cell.angle_beta   90.00
_cell.angle_gamma   90.00
#
_symmetry.space_group_name_H-M   'P 1'
#
loop_
_entity.id
_entity.type
_entity.pdbx_description
1 polymer ?
#
loop_
_entity_poly.entity_id
_entity_poly.type
_entity_poly.pdbx_seq_one_letter_code
_entity_poly.pdbx_strand_id
1 'polypeptide(L)'
;LLDESREEGHANNAFALVRPPGHHATPSQAAGFCIFNNVAIAAKYAMDKYGLQRVLIVDWDVHHGNGIQDAFYYVSFVEMVLLN
;
A
#
# COMPACT_ATOMS: atom_id res chain seq x y z
N LEU A 1 10.49 -5.67 5.64
CA LEU A 1 10.20 -6.41 6.89
C LEU A 1 8.98 -7.31 6.78
N LEU A 2 7.75 -6.79 6.60
CA LEU A 2 6.58 -7.67 6.50
C LEU A 2 6.48 -8.36 5.14
N ASP A 3 6.70 -7.63 4.05
CA ASP A 3 6.77 -8.23 2.70
C ASP A 3 7.88 -9.29 2.64
N GLU A 4 9.03 -9.02 3.26
CA GLU A 4 10.13 -9.99 3.40
C GLU A 4 9.71 -11.22 4.21
N SER A 5 9.16 -11.02 5.40
CA SER A 5 8.71 -12.13 6.25
C SER A 5 7.70 -13.04 5.56
N ARG A 6 6.84 -12.46 4.72
CA ARG A 6 5.86 -13.22 3.94
C ARG A 6 6.52 -13.95 2.77
N GLU A 7 7.22 -13.20 1.90
CA GLU A 7 7.74 -13.74 0.64
C GLU A 7 8.96 -14.67 0.84
N GLU A 8 9.69 -14.55 1.95
CA GLU A 8 10.78 -15.48 2.34
C GLU A 8 10.25 -16.71 3.12
N GLY A 9 8.93 -16.82 3.32
CA GLY A 9 8.29 -17.99 3.92
C GLY A 9 8.41 -18.09 5.45
N HIS A 10 8.79 -17.00 6.13
CA HIS A 10 8.82 -16.96 7.60
C HIS A 10 7.42 -16.86 8.22
N ALA A 11 6.44 -16.34 7.48
CA ALA A 11 5.04 -16.27 7.91
C ALA A 11 4.07 -16.31 6.71
N ASN A 12 2.85 -16.83 6.92
CA ASN A 12 1.82 -16.85 5.88
C ASN A 12 1.07 -15.51 5.73
N ASN A 13 1.10 -14.68 6.77
CA ASN A 13 0.48 -13.36 6.82
C ASN A 13 1.24 -12.46 7.79
N ALA A 14 0.94 -11.17 7.75
CA ALA A 14 1.63 -10.16 8.53
C ALA A 14 0.67 -9.02 8.88
N PHE A 15 0.88 -8.39 10.04
CA PHE A 15 0.15 -7.20 10.48
C PHE A 15 1.14 -6.13 10.95
N ALA A 16 0.93 -4.89 10.53
CA ALA A 16 1.76 -3.75 10.89
C ALA A 16 0.94 -2.76 11.74
N LEU A 17 1.30 -2.61 13.01
CA LEU A 17 0.76 -1.52 13.84
C LEU A 17 1.66 -0.29 13.71
N VAL A 18 1.38 0.55 12.72
CA VAL A 18 2.25 1.66 12.33
C VAL A 18 1.63 3.03 12.60
N ARG A 19 2.50 3.99 12.91
CA ARG A 19 2.14 5.41 12.99
C ARG A 19 3.35 6.25 12.54
N PRO A 20 3.18 7.27 11.67
CA PRO A 20 1.93 7.78 11.09
C PRO A 20 1.25 6.83 10.08
N PRO A 21 -0.06 7.02 9.78
CA PRO A 21 -0.76 6.32 8.68
C PRO A 21 -0.22 6.73 7.31
N GLY A 22 -0.78 6.18 6.21
CA GLY A 22 -0.23 6.41 4.87
C GLY A 22 -1.20 6.71 3.72
N HIS A 23 -2.43 6.24 3.73
CA HIS A 23 -3.26 6.16 2.52
C HIS A 23 -3.67 7.50 1.86
N HIS A 24 -3.49 8.63 2.54
CA HIS A 24 -3.76 9.96 1.99
C HIS A 24 -2.53 10.67 1.38
N ALA A 25 -1.32 10.20 1.69
CA ALA A 25 -0.10 10.85 1.21
C ALA A 25 0.08 10.61 -0.29
N THR A 26 0.31 11.68 -1.04
CA THR A 26 0.69 11.64 -2.46
C THR A 26 2.21 11.82 -2.59
N PRO A 27 2.81 11.63 -3.78
CA PRO A 27 4.25 11.78 -3.96
C PRO A 27 4.80 13.17 -3.57
N SER A 28 3.97 14.21 -3.67
CA SER A 28 4.37 15.61 -3.44
C SER A 28 3.71 16.27 -2.23
N GLN A 29 2.84 15.57 -1.50
CA GLN A 29 2.06 16.18 -0.41
C GLN A 29 1.73 15.20 0.72
N ALA A 30 1.98 15.64 1.96
CA ALA A 30 1.44 15.03 3.17
C ALA A 30 -0.01 15.52 3.39
N ALA A 31 -0.91 14.61 3.78
CA ALA A 31 -2.34 14.90 4.00
C ALA A 31 -2.95 13.90 4.98
N GLY A 32 -4.02 14.26 5.71
CA GLY A 32 -4.75 13.32 6.59
C GLY A 32 -3.87 12.57 7.58
N PHE A 33 -2.90 13.26 8.21
CA PHE A 33 -1.88 12.70 9.11
C PHE A 33 -0.88 11.72 8.44
N CYS A 34 -1.00 11.48 7.14
CA CYS A 34 -0.10 10.64 6.36
C CYS A 34 1.09 11.45 5.86
N ILE A 35 2.31 11.02 6.19
CA ILE A 35 3.56 11.64 5.72
C ILE A 35 4.10 10.91 4.49
N PHE A 36 4.09 9.58 4.54
CA PHE A 36 4.46 8.70 3.43
C PHE A 36 3.34 7.69 3.20
N ASN A 37 3.16 7.26 1.95
CA ASN A 37 2.16 6.27 1.61
C ASN A 37 2.69 4.86 1.83
N ASN A 38 2.60 4.39 3.08
CA ASN A 38 3.11 3.08 3.51
C ASN A 38 2.62 1.94 2.61
N VAL A 39 1.34 1.95 2.23
CA VAL A 39 0.71 0.90 1.42
C VAL A 39 1.22 0.93 -0.02
N ALA A 40 1.28 2.12 -0.63
CA ALA A 40 1.78 2.24 -1.99
C ALA A 40 3.27 1.86 -2.11
N ILE A 41 4.08 2.26 -1.12
CA ILE A 41 5.49 1.88 -1.04
C ILE A 41 5.65 0.37 -0.90
N ALA A 42 4.88 -0.28 -0.01
CA ALA A 42 4.93 -1.74 0.18
C ALA A 42 4.54 -2.49 -1.09
N ALA A 43 3.43 -2.10 -1.75
CA ALA A 43 3.01 -2.71 -3.01
C ALA A 43 4.10 -2.60 -4.08
N LYS A 44 4.64 -1.39 -4.29
CA LYS A 44 5.71 -1.17 -5.27
C LYS A 44 6.99 -1.95 -4.93
N TYR A 45 7.37 -1.98 -3.65
CA TYR A 45 8.53 -2.72 -3.16
C TYR A 45 8.39 -4.21 -3.41
N ALA A 46 7.25 -4.80 -3.05
CA ALA A 46 7.01 -6.22 -3.22
C ALA A 46 7.03 -6.63 -4.70
N MET A 47 6.47 -5.78 -5.57
CA MET A 47 6.54 -5.97 -7.01
C MET A 47 7.97 -5.91 -7.57
N ASP A 48 8.74 -4.89 -7.20
CA ASP A 48 10.09 -4.71 -7.72
C ASP A 48 11.05 -5.78 -7.21
N LYS A 49 10.95 -6.15 -5.91
CA LYS A 49 11.87 -7.08 -5.27
C LYS A 49 11.54 -8.54 -5.57
N TYR A 50 10.26 -8.90 -5.55
CA TYR A 50 9.81 -10.30 -5.67
C TYR A 50 9.17 -10.62 -7.03
N GLY A 51 9.07 -9.63 -7.93
CA GLY A 51 8.53 -9.83 -9.28
C GLY A 51 7.03 -10.10 -9.31
N LEU A 52 6.29 -9.67 -8.27
CA LEU A 52 4.83 -9.86 -8.22
C LEU A 52 4.17 -9.16 -9.40
N GLN A 53 3.35 -9.90 -10.16
CA GLN A 53 2.73 -9.40 -11.39
C GLN A 53 1.37 -8.74 -11.15
N ARG A 54 0.75 -9.01 -9.99
CA ARG A 54 -0.54 -8.43 -9.58
C ARG A 54 -0.58 -8.26 -8.07
N VAL A 55 -1.07 -7.11 -7.63
CA VAL A 55 -1.29 -6.79 -6.21
C VAL A 55 -2.72 -6.26 -6.04
N LEU A 56 -3.44 -6.75 -5.04
CA LEU A 56 -4.74 -6.21 -4.64
C LEU A 56 -4.55 -5.38 -3.36
N ILE A 57 -5.00 -4.13 -3.40
CA ILE A 57 -5.10 -3.26 -2.22
C ILE A 57 -6.58 -3.12 -1.86
N VAL A 58 -6.92 -3.53 -0.64
CA VAL A 58 -8.25 -3.33 -0.06
C VAL A 58 -8.11 -2.26 1.03
N ASP A 59 -8.69 -1.09 0.80
CA ASP A 59 -8.75 -0.02 1.79
C ASP A 59 -10.15 0.02 2.40
N TRP A 60 -10.25 -0.43 3.65
CA TRP A 60 -11.48 -0.39 4.44
C TRP A 60 -11.57 0.84 5.34
N ASP A 61 -10.57 1.72 5.34
CA ASP A 61 -10.62 2.92 6.17
C ASP A 61 -11.85 3.74 5.77
N VAL A 62 -12.44 4.43 6.76
CA VAL A 62 -13.65 5.21 6.53
C VAL A 62 -13.39 6.40 5.61
N HIS A 63 -12.14 6.85 5.48
CA HIS A 63 -11.75 7.94 4.60
C HIS A 63 -11.18 7.44 3.28
N HIS A 64 -11.45 8.18 2.20
CA HIS A 64 -10.94 7.86 0.87
C HIS A 64 -9.42 7.84 0.83
N GLY A 65 -8.83 6.69 0.47
CA GLY A 65 -7.39 6.48 0.28
C GLY A 65 -6.85 7.17 -0.98
N ASN A 66 -7.08 8.48 -1.13
CA ASN A 66 -6.79 9.28 -2.31
C ASN A 66 -5.31 9.20 -2.74
N GLY A 67 -4.39 9.07 -1.78
CA GLY A 67 -2.97 8.97 -2.07
C GLY A 67 -2.61 7.64 -2.72
N ILE A 68 -3.26 6.55 -2.30
CA ILE A 68 -3.09 5.24 -2.95
C ILE A 68 -3.67 5.32 -4.36
N GLN A 69 -4.91 5.84 -4.49
CA GLN A 69 -5.57 6.00 -5.78
C GLN A 69 -4.69 6.76 -6.78
N ASP A 70 -4.15 7.91 -6.39
CA ASP A 70 -3.26 8.73 -7.22
C ASP A 70 -2.00 7.95 -7.65
N ALA A 71 -1.42 7.16 -6.75
CA ALA A 71 -0.22 6.36 -7.03
C ALA A 71 -0.44 5.27 -8.10
N PHE A 72 -1.65 4.71 -8.21
CA PHE A 72 -1.93 3.55 -9.07
C PHE A 72 -3.06 3.75 -10.07
N TYR A 73 -3.55 4.97 -10.27
CA TYR A 73 -4.74 5.23 -11.08
C TYR A 73 -4.67 4.67 -12.51
N TYR A 74 -3.48 4.65 -13.10
CA TYR A 74 -3.22 4.13 -14.45
C TYR A 74 -2.38 2.84 -14.47
N VAL A 75 -2.28 2.18 -13.32
CA VAL A 75 -1.38 1.05 -13.11
C VAL A 75 -2.18 -0.25 -13.14
N SER A 76 -2.17 -0.93 -14.28
CA SER A 76 -3.03 -2.12 -14.52
C SER A 76 -2.69 -3.36 -13.69
N PHE A 77 -1.53 -3.36 -13.03
CA PHE A 77 -1.07 -4.48 -12.20
C PHE A 77 -1.39 -4.30 -10.71
N VAL A 78 -1.95 -3.15 -10.31
CA VAL A 78 -2.49 -2.94 -8.96
C VAL A 78 -4.00 -2.75 -9.07
N GLU A 79 -4.75 -3.64 -8.46
CA GLU A 79 -6.20 -3.50 -8.32
C GLU A 79 -6.51 -2.88 -6.96
N MET A 80 -7.47 -1.95 -6.93
CA MET A 80 -7.79 -1.18 -5.73
C MET A 80 -9.28 -1.24 -5.45
N VAL A 81 -9.62 -1.61 -4.22
CA VAL A 81 -10.98 -1.61 -3.71
C VAL A 81 -11.03 -0.65 -2.54
N LEU A 82 -11.75 0.46 -2.72
CA LEU A 82 -12.02 1.46 -1.69
C LEU A 82 -13.48 1.28 -1.26
N LEU A 83 -13.71 1.12 0.05
CA LEU A 83 -15.05 0.83 0.58
C LEU A 83 -15.87 2.08 0.97
N ASN A 84 -15.42 3.27 0.56
CA ASN A 84 -16.02 4.57 0.87
C ASN A 84 -16.39 5.37 -0.39
#